data_AF-A0A2H8TT46-F1
#
_entry.id   AF-A0A2H8TT46-F1
#
_cell.length_a   1.000
_cell.length_b   1.000
_cell.length_c   1.000
_cell.angle_alpha   90.00
_cell.angle_beta   90.00
_cell.angle_gamma   90.00
#
_symmetry.space_group_name_H-M   'P 1'
#
loop_
_entity.id
_entity.type
_entity.pdbx_description
1 polymer ?
#
loop_
_entity_poly.entity_id
_entity_poly.type
_entity_poly.pdbx_seq_one_letter_code
_entity_poly.pdbx_strand_id
1 'polypeptide(L)'
;MSTGVKRGHRDDLVDVAPAAKKARDPETAEQRVLEIIKSSGNKGVSDEDLIRACPVLTIEERVDVVNKLITSNAITLHKVKDTLRYKYKGPTTSTPGDANTEELVVFNLIRDSGRKGIWIRDVRIKSNLGLPRLKKILKSLETKKAIKAVKSVAASRKIVYMLFDLEPDSSITGGAWYSNQEFESEFIEILTKHSYKFLEAKKIKSLKKHHYTQSISEV
;
A
#
# COMPACT_ATOMS: atom_id res chain seq x y z
N MET A 1 -89.26 -20.37 -14.71
CA MET A 1 -88.78 -21.43 -15.62
C MET A 1 -87.32 -21.13 -15.90
N SER A 2 -86.35 -21.64 -15.13
CA SER A 2 -85.67 -22.94 -15.30
C SER A 2 -85.25 -23.22 -16.74
N THR A 3 -83.94 -23.14 -17.00
CA THR A 3 -83.09 -24.20 -17.60
C THR A 3 -81.65 -23.68 -17.61
N GLY A 4 -80.68 -24.56 -17.31
CA GLY A 4 -79.25 -24.25 -17.34
C GLY A 4 -78.46 -25.39 -17.97
N VAL A 5 -77.23 -25.11 -18.43
CA VAL A 5 -76.14 -26.05 -18.80
C VAL A 5 -74.84 -25.20 -18.81
N LYS A 6 -73.84 -25.31 -17.92
CA LYS A 6 -72.79 -26.32 -17.62
C LYS A 6 -71.66 -26.46 -18.66
N ARG A 7 -70.40 -26.40 -18.13
CA ARG A 7 -69.09 -26.84 -18.69
C ARG A 7 -68.44 -25.82 -19.64
N GLY A 8 -67.15 -25.47 -19.56
CA GLY A 8 -66.03 -25.85 -18.72
C GLY A 8 -64.78 -25.28 -19.39
N HIS A 9 -63.90 -24.60 -18.66
CA HIS A 9 -62.59 -24.20 -19.18
C HIS A 9 -61.59 -24.19 -18.04
N ARG A 10 -60.92 -25.34 -17.85
CA ARG A 10 -59.50 -25.35 -17.50
C ARG A 10 -58.78 -25.29 -18.84
N ASP A 11 -57.81 -24.40 -18.97
CA ASP A 11 -56.45 -24.78 -19.30
C ASP A 11 -55.54 -23.58 -19.05
N ASP A 12 -54.48 -23.86 -18.31
CA ASP A 12 -53.42 -22.95 -17.92
C ASP A 12 -52.71 -22.37 -19.16
N LEU A 13 -52.65 -21.05 -19.27
CA LEU A 13 -51.55 -20.38 -19.98
C LEU A 13 -50.89 -19.39 -19.02
N VAL A 14 -49.89 -19.91 -18.32
CA VAL A 14 -48.78 -19.14 -17.74
C VAL A 14 -48.03 -18.49 -18.90
N ASP A 15 -48.34 -17.22 -19.20
CA ASP A 15 -47.56 -16.45 -20.16
C ASP A 15 -46.39 -15.76 -19.42
N VAL A 16 -45.24 -16.41 -19.52
CA VAL A 16 -43.95 -15.98 -18.99
C VAL A 16 -43.29 -15.06 -20.01
N ALA A 17 -43.37 -13.73 -19.83
CA ALA A 17 -42.34 -12.78 -20.29
C ALA A 17 -42.63 -11.31 -19.88
N PRO A 18 -41.70 -10.66 -19.15
CA PRO A 18 -41.24 -9.35 -19.62
C PRO A 18 -39.74 -9.06 -19.33
N ALA A 19 -38.83 -10.03 -19.49
CA ALA A 19 -37.41 -9.82 -19.15
C ALA A 19 -36.59 -9.08 -20.23
N ALA A 20 -37.00 -9.13 -21.51
CA ALA A 20 -36.18 -8.64 -22.62
C ALA A 20 -36.21 -7.12 -22.83
N LYS A 21 -37.29 -6.42 -22.44
CA LYS A 21 -37.40 -4.95 -22.64
C LYS A 21 -36.61 -4.15 -21.60
N LYS A 22 -36.52 -4.64 -20.36
CA LYS A 22 -35.72 -4.04 -19.28
C LYS A 22 -34.22 -4.06 -19.54
N ALA A 23 -33.79 -4.87 -20.51
CA ALA A 23 -32.38 -4.97 -20.92
C ALA A 23 -31.88 -3.79 -21.76
N ARG A 24 -32.80 -2.95 -22.27
CA ARG A 24 -32.49 -1.85 -23.20
C ARG A 24 -32.50 -0.47 -22.54
N ASP A 25 -32.86 -0.40 -21.26
CA ASP A 25 -32.74 0.84 -20.49
C ASP A 25 -31.25 1.20 -20.31
N PRO A 26 -30.84 2.45 -20.57
CA PRO A 26 -29.44 2.86 -20.58
C PRO A 26 -28.74 2.57 -19.24
N GLU A 27 -29.47 2.72 -18.14
CA GLU A 27 -28.98 2.45 -16.78
C GLU A 27 -28.71 0.94 -16.54
N THR A 28 -29.51 0.06 -17.13
CA THR A 28 -29.32 -1.40 -17.02
C THR A 28 -28.16 -1.88 -17.90
N ALA A 29 -27.96 -1.25 -19.06
CA ALA A 29 -26.83 -1.52 -19.95
C ALA A 29 -25.49 -1.09 -19.30
N GLU A 30 -25.46 0.10 -18.69
CA GLU A 30 -24.30 0.62 -17.97
C GLU A 30 -23.89 -0.30 -16.80
N GLN A 31 -24.86 -0.77 -16.01
CA GLN A 31 -24.60 -1.69 -14.90
C GLN A 31 -24.01 -3.02 -15.36
N ARG A 32 -24.52 -3.61 -16.44
CA ARG A 32 -24.00 -4.89 -16.97
C ARG A 32 -22.59 -4.76 -17.51
N VAL A 33 -22.33 -3.73 -18.31
CA VAL A 33 -20.97 -3.46 -18.84
C VAL A 33 -20.00 -3.25 -17.69
N LEU A 34 -20.41 -2.49 -16.67
CA LEU A 34 -19.58 -2.25 -15.50
C LEU A 34 -19.30 -3.53 -14.71
N GLU A 35 -20.29 -4.40 -14.53
CA GLU A 35 -20.14 -5.67 -13.82
C GLU A 35 -19.21 -6.65 -14.54
N ILE A 36 -19.25 -6.71 -15.87
CA ILE A 36 -18.33 -7.52 -16.68
C ILE A 36 -16.88 -7.03 -16.51
N ILE A 37 -16.69 -5.71 -16.51
CA ILE A 37 -15.37 -5.11 -16.33
C ILE A 37 -14.86 -5.34 -14.89
N LYS A 38 -15.74 -5.33 -13.88
CA LYS A 38 -15.41 -5.72 -12.50
C LYS A 38 -14.97 -7.18 -12.39
N SER A 39 -15.74 -8.10 -12.98
CA SER A 39 -15.50 -9.55 -12.93
C SER A 39 -14.21 -9.98 -13.62
N SER A 40 -13.72 -9.19 -14.58
CA SER A 40 -12.48 -9.47 -15.33
C SER A 40 -11.20 -9.07 -14.59
N GLY A 41 -11.32 -8.35 -13.46
CA GLY A 41 -10.20 -8.03 -12.57
C GLY A 41 -9.02 -7.32 -13.25
N ASN A 42 -7.80 -7.77 -12.96
CA ASN A 42 -6.55 -7.10 -13.40
C ASN A 42 -6.20 -7.33 -14.88
N LYS A 43 -6.89 -8.24 -15.59
CA LYS A 43 -6.59 -8.58 -17.00
C LYS A 43 -7.18 -7.57 -17.99
N GLY A 44 -8.21 -6.81 -17.57
CA GLY A 44 -8.92 -5.85 -18.42
C GLY A 44 -9.70 -6.52 -19.56
N VAL A 45 -10.75 -5.86 -20.02
CA VAL A 45 -11.71 -6.36 -21.01
C VAL A 45 -11.43 -5.72 -22.35
N SER A 46 -11.32 -6.48 -23.43
CA SER A 46 -11.23 -5.92 -24.79
C SER A 46 -12.60 -5.60 -25.36
N ASP A 47 -12.69 -4.83 -26.45
CA ASP A 47 -13.98 -4.60 -27.14
C ASP A 47 -14.59 -5.93 -27.63
N GLU A 48 -13.76 -6.88 -28.08
CA GLU A 48 -14.22 -8.22 -28.47
C GLU A 48 -14.86 -8.99 -27.31
N ASP A 49 -14.30 -8.86 -26.10
CA ASP A 49 -14.86 -9.50 -24.91
C ASP A 49 -16.17 -8.84 -24.47
N LEU A 50 -16.31 -7.52 -24.65
CA LEU A 50 -17.57 -6.81 -24.41
C LEU A 50 -18.65 -7.20 -25.43
N ILE A 51 -18.29 -7.36 -26.71
CA ILE A 51 -19.20 -7.84 -27.76
C ILE A 51 -19.69 -9.25 -27.43
N ARG A 52 -18.78 -10.15 -27.00
CA ARG A 52 -19.12 -11.53 -26.65
C ARG A 52 -20.01 -11.61 -25.40
N ALA A 53 -19.74 -10.76 -24.41
CA ALA A 53 -20.46 -10.79 -23.13
C ALA A 53 -21.80 -10.03 -23.17
N CYS A 54 -21.96 -9.06 -24.09
CA CYS A 54 -23.17 -8.26 -24.25
C CYS A 54 -23.54 -8.10 -25.74
N PRO A 55 -24.07 -9.15 -26.39
CA PRO A 55 -24.52 -9.08 -27.79
C PRO A 55 -25.82 -8.29 -27.98
N VAL A 56 -26.46 -7.88 -26.87
CA VAL A 56 -27.75 -7.16 -26.86
C VAL A 56 -27.57 -5.68 -27.26
N LEU A 57 -26.37 -5.13 -27.10
CA LEU A 57 -26.06 -3.73 -27.39
C LEU A 57 -25.52 -3.58 -28.81
N THR A 58 -26.06 -2.61 -29.55
CA THR A 58 -25.47 -2.19 -30.82
C THR A 58 -24.08 -1.57 -30.60
N ILE A 59 -23.31 -1.40 -31.67
CA ILE A 59 -21.98 -0.78 -31.62
C ILE A 59 -22.06 0.64 -31.07
N GLU A 60 -23.05 1.41 -31.52
CA GLU A 60 -23.28 2.80 -31.11
C GLU A 60 -23.67 2.89 -29.63
N GLU A 61 -24.66 2.11 -29.19
CA GLU A 61 -25.08 2.08 -27.79
C GLU A 61 -23.95 1.63 -26.85
N ARG A 62 -23.09 0.69 -27.28
CA ARG A 62 -21.93 0.26 -26.50
C ARG A 62 -20.89 1.37 -26.36
N VAL A 63 -20.58 2.07 -27.45
CA VAL A 63 -19.65 3.21 -27.44
C VAL A 63 -20.17 4.30 -26.51
N ASP A 64 -21.45 4.60 -26.55
CA ASP A 64 -22.08 5.59 -25.67
C ASP A 64 -21.99 5.18 -24.19
N VAL A 65 -22.31 3.92 -23.88
CA VAL A 65 -22.19 3.38 -22.51
C VAL A 65 -20.74 3.41 -22.03
N VAL A 66 -19.79 3.00 -22.86
CA VAL A 66 -18.36 3.02 -22.51
C VAL A 66 -17.88 4.45 -22.31
N ASN A 67 -18.24 5.38 -23.19
CA ASN A 67 -17.88 6.80 -23.06
C ASN A 67 -18.48 7.42 -21.79
N LYS A 68 -19.72 7.08 -21.43
CA LYS A 68 -20.33 7.49 -20.16
C LYS A 68 -19.60 6.89 -18.95
N LEU A 69 -19.22 5.62 -18.99
CA LEU A 69 -18.47 4.97 -17.91
C LEU A 69 -17.05 5.53 -17.75
N ILE A 70 -16.42 5.96 -18.86
CA ILE A 70 -15.13 6.66 -18.84
C ILE A 70 -15.31 8.07 -18.27
N THR A 71 -16.34 8.81 -18.71
CA THR A 71 -16.64 10.18 -18.26
C THR A 71 -17.01 10.22 -16.78
N SER A 72 -17.72 9.20 -16.29
CA SER A 72 -18.03 9.01 -14.87
C SER A 72 -16.87 8.44 -14.04
N ASN A 73 -15.69 8.25 -14.64
CA ASN A 73 -14.46 7.76 -13.99
C ASN A 73 -14.59 6.35 -13.37
N ALA A 74 -15.57 5.57 -13.81
CA ALA A 74 -15.81 4.20 -13.35
C ALA A 74 -14.90 3.17 -14.05
N ILE A 75 -14.37 3.50 -15.24
CA ILE A 75 -13.45 2.65 -16.00
C ILE A 75 -12.33 3.47 -16.64
N THR A 76 -11.18 2.83 -16.87
CA THR A 76 -10.04 3.43 -17.59
C THR A 76 -9.62 2.58 -18.79
N LEU A 77 -9.21 3.27 -19.86
CA LEU A 77 -8.69 2.64 -21.07
C LEU A 77 -7.17 2.48 -20.96
N HIS A 78 -6.69 1.25 -21.14
CA HIS A 78 -5.26 0.91 -21.14
C HIS A 78 -4.85 0.25 -22.45
N LYS A 79 -3.74 0.68 -23.04
CA LYS A 79 -3.12 0.02 -24.20
C LYS A 79 -2.08 -1.00 -23.71
N VAL A 80 -2.30 -2.28 -23.97
CA VAL A 80 -1.37 -3.37 -23.61
C VAL A 80 -1.02 -4.16 -24.87
N LYS A 81 0.26 -4.17 -25.24
CA LYS A 81 0.80 -4.93 -26.40
C LYS A 81 -0.06 -4.78 -27.66
N ASP A 82 -0.43 -3.53 -27.95
CA ASP A 82 -1.25 -3.10 -29.08
C ASP A 82 -2.76 -3.35 -29.01
N THR A 83 -3.27 -4.00 -27.97
CA THR A 83 -4.72 -4.14 -27.73
C THR A 83 -5.22 -3.12 -26.70
N LEU A 84 -6.33 -2.46 -27.01
CA LEU A 84 -7.06 -1.61 -26.07
C LEU A 84 -7.86 -2.47 -25.08
N ARG A 85 -7.71 -2.19 -23.79
CA ARG A 85 -8.39 -2.91 -22.70
C ARG A 85 -9.02 -1.94 -21.72
N TYR A 86 -10.29 -2.14 -21.43
CA TYR A 86 -11.04 -1.44 -20.39
C TYR A 86 -10.77 -2.09 -19.04
N LYS A 87 -10.39 -1.29 -18.04
CA LYS A 87 -10.15 -1.76 -16.68
C LYS A 87 -11.08 -1.05 -15.72
N TYR A 88 -11.62 -1.80 -14.77
CA TYR A 88 -12.43 -1.23 -13.71
C TYR A 88 -11.57 -0.35 -12.82
N LYS A 89 -11.98 0.90 -12.66
CA LYS A 89 -11.50 1.78 -11.61
C LYS A 89 -12.63 1.79 -10.57
N GLY A 90 -12.33 1.42 -9.33
CA GLY A 90 -13.34 1.41 -8.24
C GLY A 90 -14.12 2.71 -8.15
N PRO A 91 -15.14 2.83 -7.27
CA PRO A 91 -15.66 4.13 -6.84
C PRO A 91 -14.60 4.84 -6.00
N THR A 92 -13.45 5.09 -6.60
CA THR A 92 -12.57 6.15 -6.21
C THR A 92 -13.16 7.34 -6.95
N THR A 93 -13.66 8.31 -6.22
CA THR A 93 -14.00 9.66 -6.67
C THR A 93 -12.80 10.40 -7.25
N SER A 94 -11.84 9.69 -7.86
CA SER A 94 -10.47 10.12 -8.03
C SER A 94 -10.21 10.66 -9.41
N THR A 95 -10.47 11.95 -9.51
CA THR A 95 -9.71 12.83 -10.38
C THR A 95 -8.20 12.62 -10.16
N PRO A 96 -7.37 12.70 -11.21
CA PRO A 96 -5.92 12.81 -11.07
C PRO A 96 -5.59 14.07 -10.24
N GLY A 97 -5.32 13.90 -8.95
CA GLY A 97 -5.16 15.00 -7.98
C GLY A 97 -5.78 14.74 -6.60
N ASP A 98 -6.54 13.66 -6.44
CA ASP A 98 -7.09 13.25 -5.15
C ASP A 98 -5.97 12.94 -4.14
N ALA A 99 -5.88 13.79 -3.11
CA ALA A 99 -4.88 13.71 -2.06
C ALA A 99 -4.78 12.32 -1.42
N ASN A 100 -5.89 11.58 -1.37
CA ASN A 100 -5.96 10.23 -0.81
C ASN A 100 -5.18 9.20 -1.65
N THR A 101 -5.15 9.34 -2.96
CA THR A 101 -4.40 8.42 -3.84
C THR A 101 -2.90 8.68 -3.72
N GLU A 102 -2.51 9.96 -3.70
CA GLU A 102 -1.12 10.37 -3.49
C GLU A 102 -0.61 9.93 -2.11
N GLU A 103 -1.42 10.10 -1.07
CA GLU A 103 -1.12 9.63 0.29
C GLU A 103 -0.93 8.11 0.34
N LEU A 104 -1.80 7.35 -0.34
CA LEU A 104 -1.67 5.90 -0.42
C LEU A 104 -0.40 5.46 -1.17
N VAL A 105 -0.06 6.12 -2.27
CA VAL A 105 1.19 5.86 -3.02
C VAL A 105 2.42 6.12 -2.14
N VAL A 106 2.46 7.26 -1.45
CA VAL A 106 3.56 7.61 -0.53
C VAL A 106 3.65 6.61 0.62
N PHE A 107 2.52 6.24 1.22
CA PHE A 107 2.48 5.26 2.31
C PHE A 107 3.00 3.89 1.87
N ASN A 108 2.57 3.38 0.71
CA ASN A 108 3.05 2.11 0.18
C ASN A 108 4.56 2.14 -0.10
N LEU A 109 5.09 3.22 -0.68
CA LEU A 109 6.54 3.37 -0.90
C LEU A 109 7.34 3.33 0.41
N ILE A 110 6.81 3.91 1.49
CA ILE A 110 7.45 3.89 2.81
C ILE A 110 7.35 2.49 3.42
N ARG A 111 6.19 1.84 3.35
CA ARG A 111 5.99 0.48 3.83
C ARG A 111 6.98 -0.49 3.18
N ASP A 112 7.10 -0.42 1.85
CA ASP A 112 7.93 -1.34 1.07
C ASP A 112 9.44 -1.13 1.35
N SER A 113 9.84 0.00 1.94
CA SER A 113 11.23 0.29 2.31
C SER A 113 11.69 -0.39 3.62
N GLY A 114 10.75 -0.88 4.43
CA GLY A 114 11.03 -1.63 5.65
C GLY A 114 11.96 -0.91 6.63
N ARG A 115 12.85 -1.68 7.29
CA ARG A 115 13.69 -1.20 8.42
C ARG A 115 14.75 -0.18 8.01
N LYS A 116 15.10 -0.13 6.73
CA LYS A 116 16.05 0.86 6.19
C LYS A 116 15.39 2.23 5.93
N GLY A 117 14.06 2.26 5.85
CA GLY A 117 13.32 3.44 5.48
C GLY A 117 13.63 3.93 4.06
N ILE A 118 12.99 5.02 3.68
CA ILE A 118 13.16 5.66 2.37
C ILE A 118 13.50 7.14 2.54
N TRP A 119 14.45 7.62 1.75
CA TRP A 119 14.84 9.03 1.78
C TRP A 119 13.78 9.90 1.11
N ILE A 120 13.52 11.09 1.67
CA ILE A 120 12.54 12.03 1.10
C ILE A 120 12.76 12.35 -0.39
N ARG A 121 14.02 12.38 -0.86
CA ARG A 121 14.31 12.59 -2.28
C ARG A 121 13.89 11.40 -3.13
N ASP A 122 14.09 10.18 -2.63
CA ASP A 122 13.71 8.96 -3.33
C ASP A 122 12.19 8.81 -3.36
N VAL A 123 11.49 9.15 -2.26
CA VAL A 123 10.02 9.23 -2.25
C VAL A 123 9.54 10.20 -3.33
N ARG A 124 10.14 11.40 -3.41
CA ARG A 124 9.77 12.42 -4.39
C ARG A 124 9.89 11.92 -5.84
N ILE A 125 10.99 11.25 -6.16
CA ILE A 125 11.26 10.71 -7.49
C ILE A 125 10.28 9.57 -7.81
N LYS A 126 10.05 8.65 -6.88
CA LYS A 126 9.18 7.49 -7.10
C LYS A 126 7.69 7.83 -7.11
N SER A 127 7.27 8.82 -6.31
CA SER A 127 5.87 9.24 -6.24
C SER A 127 5.50 10.28 -7.30
N ASN A 128 6.49 10.86 -7.99
CA ASN A 128 6.32 11.96 -8.94
C ASN A 128 5.55 13.16 -8.35
N LEU A 129 5.79 13.48 -7.06
CA LEU A 129 5.12 14.58 -6.36
C LEU A 129 6.05 15.78 -6.16
N GLY A 130 5.49 16.99 -6.26
CA GLY A 130 6.21 18.20 -5.88
C GLY A 130 6.57 18.23 -4.39
N LEU A 131 7.74 18.77 -4.04
CA LEU A 131 8.25 18.78 -2.65
C LEU A 131 7.27 19.41 -1.63
N PRO A 132 6.57 20.54 -1.92
CA PRO A 132 5.61 21.12 -0.97
C PRO A 132 4.42 20.20 -0.70
N ARG A 133 3.92 19.51 -1.74
CA ARG A 133 2.80 18.57 -1.63
C ARG A 133 3.21 17.32 -0.85
N LEU A 134 4.37 16.76 -1.18
CA LEU A 134 4.94 15.62 -0.47
C LEU A 134 5.12 15.91 1.03
N LYS A 135 5.64 17.09 1.39
CA LYS A 135 5.79 17.49 2.81
C LYS A 135 4.45 17.55 3.55
N LYS A 136 3.37 18.02 2.91
CA LYS A 136 2.03 18.04 3.51
C LYS A 136 1.53 16.61 3.79
N ILE A 137 1.69 15.71 2.83
CA ILE A 137 1.29 14.30 2.95
C ILE A 137 2.09 13.61 4.05
N LEU A 138 3.41 13.76 4.06
CA LEU A 138 4.27 13.19 5.10
C LEU A 138 3.88 13.68 6.50
N LYS A 139 3.59 14.97 6.66
CA LYS A 139 3.14 15.53 7.94
C LYS A 139 1.77 14.98 8.36
N SER A 140 0.85 14.80 7.42
CA SER A 140 -0.45 14.15 7.67
C SER A 140 -0.28 12.71 8.18
N LEU A 141 0.54 11.92 7.49
CA LEU A 141 0.84 10.53 7.87
C LEU A 141 1.59 10.42 9.21
N GLU A 142 2.48 11.37 9.50
CA GLU A 142 3.19 11.46 10.79
C GLU A 142 2.25 11.83 11.93
N THR A 143 1.32 12.77 11.71
CA THR A 143 0.29 13.15 12.69
C THR A 143 -0.61 11.97 13.03
N LYS A 144 -0.95 11.14 12.04
CA LYS A 144 -1.71 9.90 12.22
C LYS A 144 -0.90 8.77 12.88
N LYS A 145 0.38 8.98 13.20
CA LYS A 145 1.32 7.95 13.69
C LYS A 145 1.41 6.73 12.77
N ALA A 146 1.20 6.91 11.46
CA ALA A 146 1.38 5.84 10.48
C ALA A 146 2.86 5.68 10.07
N ILE A 147 3.59 6.80 10.07
CA ILE A 147 5.02 6.86 9.74
C ILE A 147 5.77 7.67 10.79
N LYS A 148 7.09 7.51 10.83
CA LYS A 148 8.02 8.33 11.61
C LYS A 148 9.23 8.75 10.79
N ALA A 149 9.80 9.90 11.12
CA ALA A 149 11.05 10.39 10.57
C ALA A 149 12.23 9.97 11.45
N VAL A 150 13.27 9.41 10.84
CA VAL A 150 14.52 9.02 11.52
C VAL A 150 15.69 9.72 10.82
N LYS A 151 16.55 10.40 11.57
CA LYS A 151 17.79 10.95 11.02
C LYS A 151 18.83 9.83 10.98
N SER A 152 19.57 9.78 9.89
CA SER A 152 20.69 8.85 9.78
C SER A 152 21.89 9.37 10.56
N VAL A 153 22.45 8.52 11.43
CA VAL A 153 23.69 8.80 12.14
C VAL A 153 24.89 8.78 11.20
N ALA A 154 24.93 7.83 10.25
CA ALA A 154 25.98 7.75 9.23
C ALA A 154 25.99 8.96 8.28
N ALA A 155 24.84 9.59 8.05
CA ALA A 155 24.70 10.77 7.21
C ALA A 155 23.78 11.79 7.88
N SER A 156 24.36 12.65 8.73
CA SER A 156 23.64 13.60 9.61
C SER A 156 22.58 14.50 8.94
N ARG A 157 22.70 14.75 7.63
CA ARG A 157 21.73 15.54 6.85
C ARG A 157 20.64 14.71 6.16
N LYS A 158 20.68 13.38 6.26
CA LYS A 158 19.75 12.46 5.59
C LYS A 158 18.65 12.03 6.56
N ILE A 159 17.41 12.39 6.22
CA ILE A 159 16.20 11.97 6.93
C ILE A 159 15.53 10.86 6.13
N VAL A 160 15.32 9.71 6.75
CA VAL A 160 14.57 8.60 6.17
C VAL A 160 13.21 8.48 6.87
N TYR A 161 12.19 8.11 6.11
CA TYR A 161 10.86 7.82 6.62
C TYR A 161 10.65 6.31 6.67
N MET A 162 10.01 5.84 7.72
CA MET A 162 9.65 4.44 7.90
C MET A 162 8.33 4.31 8.66
N LEU A 163 7.80 3.10 8.76
CA LEU A 163 6.59 2.84 9.54
C LEU A 163 6.82 3.14 11.04
N PHE A 164 5.76 3.60 11.71
CA PHE A 164 5.84 3.99 13.12
C PHE A 164 6.23 2.81 14.03
N ASP A 165 5.61 1.66 13.82
CA ASP A 165 5.81 0.46 14.63
C ASP A 165 7.13 -0.28 14.34
N LEU A 166 7.88 0.15 13.32
CA LEU A 166 9.06 -0.55 12.87
C LEU A 166 10.33 0.03 13.48
N GLU A 167 11.22 -0.83 13.99
CA GLU A 167 12.50 -0.40 14.51
C GLU A 167 13.52 -0.14 13.39
N PRO A 168 14.25 1.00 13.44
CA PRO A 168 15.27 1.33 12.44
C PRO A 168 16.45 0.35 12.51
N ASP A 169 17.02 0.08 11.34
CA ASP A 169 18.21 -0.75 11.23
C ASP A 169 19.42 -0.08 11.90
N SER A 170 20.34 -0.88 12.45
CA SER A 170 21.56 -0.39 13.13
C SER A 170 22.45 0.46 12.23
N SER A 171 22.41 0.24 10.91
CA SER A 171 23.11 1.09 9.93
C SER A 171 22.63 2.53 9.91
N ILE A 172 21.41 2.80 10.40
CA ILE A 172 20.81 4.14 10.42
C ILE A 172 20.96 4.76 11.80
N THR A 173 20.78 3.97 12.86
CA THR A 173 20.90 4.46 14.24
C THR A 173 22.32 4.53 14.76
N GLY A 174 23.31 3.91 14.10
CA GLY A 174 24.69 3.86 14.58
C GLY A 174 24.96 2.73 15.60
N GLY A 175 23.97 1.87 15.86
CA GLY A 175 24.11 0.72 16.75
C GLY A 175 24.06 1.10 18.25
N ALA A 176 24.68 0.27 19.10
CA ALA A 176 24.55 0.37 20.55
C ALA A 176 25.22 1.60 21.20
N TRP A 177 26.01 2.37 20.45
CA TRP A 177 26.72 3.56 20.94
C TRP A 177 25.93 4.86 20.78
N TYR A 178 24.73 4.77 20.20
CA TYR A 178 23.88 5.92 19.94
C TYR A 178 22.51 5.69 20.57
N SER A 179 22.03 6.69 21.29
CA SER A 179 20.67 6.73 21.84
C SER A 179 19.98 7.98 21.33
N ASN A 180 18.73 7.87 20.86
CA ASN A 180 17.98 9.01 20.34
C ASN A 180 18.72 9.85 19.27
N GLN A 181 19.60 9.22 18.48
CA GLN A 181 20.45 9.87 17.46
C GLN A 181 21.58 10.75 18.03
N GLU A 182 21.88 10.64 19.32
CA GLU A 182 23.01 11.27 19.99
C GLU A 182 24.07 10.21 20.35
N PHE A 183 25.33 10.61 20.28
CA PHE A 183 26.46 9.74 20.61
C PHE A 183 26.64 9.71 22.13
N GLU A 184 26.59 8.50 22.71
CA GLU A 184 26.67 8.28 24.15
C GLU A 184 28.14 8.29 24.64
N SER A 185 28.80 9.45 24.56
CA SER A 185 30.20 9.59 24.97
C SER A 185 30.42 9.29 26.45
N GLU A 186 29.48 9.71 27.31
CA GLU A 186 29.54 9.44 28.75
C GLU A 186 29.54 7.95 29.06
N PHE A 187 28.73 7.17 28.32
CA PHE A 187 28.68 5.73 28.47
C PHE A 187 30.03 5.09 28.11
N ILE A 188 30.66 5.53 27.02
CA ILE A 188 32.00 5.05 26.62
C ILE A 188 33.05 5.41 27.67
N GLU A 189 33.00 6.60 28.26
CA GLU A 189 33.92 6.99 29.32
C GLU A 189 33.75 6.12 30.57
N ILE A 190 32.52 5.88 30.99
CA ILE A 190 32.21 5.01 32.13
C ILE A 190 32.70 3.59 31.84
N LEU A 191 32.41 3.05 30.66
CA LEU A 191 32.84 1.72 30.24
C LEU A 191 34.37 1.62 30.20
N THR A 192 35.05 2.65 29.72
CA THR A 192 36.52 2.72 29.67
C THR A 192 37.10 2.73 31.08
N LYS A 193 36.56 3.57 31.97
CA LYS A 193 36.96 3.62 33.40
C LYS A 193 36.74 2.27 34.08
N HIS A 194 35.61 1.62 33.85
CA HIS A 194 35.32 0.30 34.41
C HIS A 194 36.24 -0.81 33.84
N SER A 195 36.46 -0.80 32.54
CA SER A 195 37.36 -1.75 31.87
C SER A 195 38.79 -1.61 32.40
N TYR A 196 39.27 -0.37 32.55
CA TYR A 196 40.57 -0.08 33.14
C TYR A 196 40.69 -0.62 34.58
N LYS A 197 39.74 -0.27 35.46
CA LYS A 197 39.73 -0.77 36.85
C LYS A 197 39.70 -2.29 36.93
N PHE A 198 38.93 -2.94 36.05
CA PHE A 198 38.85 -4.40 35.99
C PHE A 198 40.20 -5.01 35.58
N LEU A 199 40.86 -4.46 34.55
CA LEU A 199 42.17 -4.92 34.09
C LEU A 199 43.24 -4.71 35.16
N GLU A 200 43.25 -3.56 35.83
CA GLU A 200 44.17 -3.26 36.93
C GLU A 200 43.99 -4.23 38.11
N ALA A 201 42.75 -4.47 38.53
CA ALA A 201 42.45 -5.45 39.56
C ALA A 201 42.92 -6.86 39.19
N LYS A 202 42.74 -7.27 37.92
CA LYS A 202 43.20 -8.57 37.41
C LYS A 202 44.73 -8.66 37.39
N LYS A 203 45.43 -7.59 36.98
CA LYS A 203 46.90 -7.48 37.02
C LYS A 203 47.41 -7.64 38.45
N ILE A 204 46.85 -6.89 39.41
CA ILE A 204 47.27 -6.94 40.82
C ILE A 204 47.07 -8.35 41.39
N LYS A 205 45.92 -9.00 41.12
CA LYS A 205 45.67 -10.39 41.55
C LYS A 205 46.70 -11.36 40.97
N SER A 206 47.05 -11.20 39.69
CA SER A 206 48.06 -12.05 39.03
C SER A 206 49.46 -11.87 39.63
N LEU A 207 49.87 -10.63 39.91
CA LEU A 207 51.16 -10.32 40.53
C LEU A 207 51.26 -10.88 41.96
N LYS A 208 50.20 -10.72 42.76
CA LYS A 208 50.13 -11.31 44.12
C LYS A 208 50.24 -12.83 44.08
N LYS A 209 49.58 -13.48 43.11
CA LYS A 209 49.67 -14.93 42.94
C LYS A 209 51.10 -15.36 42.59
N HIS A 210 51.80 -14.65 41.68
CA HIS A 210 53.19 -14.96 41.36
C HIS A 210 54.14 -14.79 42.56
N HIS A 211 54.02 -13.68 43.31
CA HIS A 211 54.82 -13.46 44.52
C HIS A 211 54.61 -14.56 45.57
N TYR A 212 53.36 -15.00 45.77
CA TYR A 212 53.03 -16.10 46.68
C TYR A 212 53.58 -17.46 46.19
N THR A 213 53.62 -17.69 44.88
CA THR A 213 54.14 -18.95 44.32
C THR A 213 55.66 -19.03 44.42
N GLN A 214 56.38 -17.91 44.21
CA GLN A 214 57.85 -17.85 44.37
C GLN A 214 58.29 -18.03 45.82
N SER A 215 57.53 -17.48 46.78
CA SER A 215 57.85 -17.61 48.20
C SER A 215 57.59 -19.01 48.78
N ILE A 216 56.77 -19.84 48.13
CA ILE A 216 56.60 -21.26 48.49
C ILE A 216 57.71 -22.13 47.88
N SER A 217 58.30 -21.75 46.74
CA SER A 217 59.38 -22.52 46.10
C SER A 217 60.77 -22.28 46.71
N GLU A 218 60.94 -21.25 47.55
CA GLU A 218 62.20 -20.92 48.23
C GLU A 218 62.30 -21.46 49.67
N VAL A 219 61.27 -22.21 50.13
CA VAL A 219 61.24 -22.94 51.41
C VAL A 219 61.32 -24.43 51.14
#